data_AF-A0A7S2IJ71-F1
#
_entry.id   AF-A0A7S2IJ71-F1
#
_cell.length_a   1.000
_cell.length_b   1.000
_cell.length_c   1.000
_cell.angle_alpha   90.00
_cell.angle_beta   90.00
_cell.angle_gamma   90.00
#
_symmetry.space_group_name_H-M   'P 1'
#
loop_
_entity.id
_entity.type
_entity.pdbx_description
1 polymer ?
#
loop_
_entity_poly.entity_id
_entity_poly.type
_entity_poly.pdbx_seq_one_letter_code
_entity_poly.pdbx_strand_id
1 'polypeptide(L)'
;VEQLTYAIEHAPDENSLIELLRDRPVTAAQLCLGLSMLAKQVQRCPDPESWAASIIARPDFSNVILPKLTSMLPSLDSGYVREALCALADLRVHDYHVLTSFCEELAGRLHALTSADASRCLWAFCTLGLAQAPAYPRMMRAIDKQLHTLPADLVAQMIRAIIPLGRAAACARLLPRLVDALAKCATPLSFAELLNTARVLCRRMPLAEPL
;
A
#
# COMPACT_ATOMS: atom_id res chain seq x y z
N VAL A 1 -5.76 24.08 -13.49
CA VAL A 1 -5.19 23.00 -12.65
C VAL A 1 -5.91 22.92 -11.31
N GLU A 2 -5.97 24.01 -10.54
CA GLU A 2 -6.59 24.03 -9.19
C GLU A 2 -8.07 23.61 -9.16
N GLN A 3 -8.89 24.03 -10.14
CA GLN A 3 -10.31 23.63 -10.21
C GLN A 3 -10.52 22.11 -10.34
N LEU A 4 -9.63 21.41 -11.07
CA LEU A 4 -9.73 19.96 -11.23
C LEU A 4 -9.23 19.23 -9.98
N THR A 5 -8.16 19.73 -9.36
CA THR A 5 -7.68 19.19 -8.08
C THR A 5 -8.78 19.28 -7.01
N TYR A 6 -9.44 20.44 -6.90
CA TYR A 6 -10.58 20.62 -6.00
C TYR A 6 -11.73 19.64 -6.29
N ALA A 7 -12.08 19.47 -7.57
CA ALA A 7 -13.11 18.53 -7.99
C ALA A 7 -12.77 17.07 -7.65
N ILE A 8 -11.50 16.68 -7.74
CA ILE A 8 -11.03 15.34 -7.35
C ILE A 8 -11.14 15.15 -5.83
N GLU A 9 -10.74 16.14 -5.04
CA GLU A 9 -10.79 16.05 -3.58
C GLU A 9 -12.21 15.96 -3.02
N HIS A 10 -13.16 16.62 -3.70
CA HIS A 10 -14.55 16.76 -3.25
C HIS A 10 -15.52 15.92 -4.09
N ALA A 11 -15.02 14.96 -4.87
CA ALA A 11 -15.87 14.08 -5.64
C ALA A 11 -16.79 13.26 -4.72
N PRO A 12 -18.11 13.22 -4.98
CA PRO A 12 -19.09 12.65 -4.05
C PRO A 12 -19.04 11.12 -3.98
N ASP A 13 -18.65 10.48 -5.08
CA ASP A 13 -18.63 9.03 -5.25
C ASP A 13 -17.50 8.58 -6.19
N GLU A 14 -17.29 7.27 -6.26
CA GLU A 14 -16.21 6.68 -7.06
C GLU A 14 -16.45 6.81 -8.58
N ASN A 15 -17.71 6.89 -9.03
CA ASN A 15 -18.04 7.05 -10.45
C ASN A 15 -17.60 8.42 -10.93
N SER A 16 -17.93 9.46 -10.16
CA SER A 16 -17.52 10.84 -10.40
C SER A 16 -16.00 10.96 -10.44
N LEU A 17 -15.28 10.29 -9.54
CA LEU A 17 -13.82 10.24 -9.57
C LEU A 17 -13.29 9.59 -10.85
N ILE A 18 -13.82 8.42 -11.22
CA ILE A 18 -13.36 7.69 -12.41
C ILE A 18 -13.62 8.52 -13.67
N GLU A 19 -14.78 9.16 -13.80
CA GLU A 19 -15.09 10.05 -14.93
C GLU A 19 -14.11 11.23 -15.01
N LEU A 20 -13.82 11.89 -13.88
CA LEU A 20 -12.85 12.98 -13.82
C LEU A 20 -11.44 12.53 -14.26
N LEU A 21 -11.00 11.34 -13.86
CA LEU A 21 -9.68 10.79 -14.18
C LEU A 21 -9.59 10.29 -15.63
N ARG A 22 -10.69 9.73 -16.16
CA ARG A 22 -10.79 9.20 -17.51
C ARG A 22 -10.82 10.31 -18.56
N ASP A 23 -11.80 11.21 -18.45
CA ASP A 23 -12.21 12.08 -19.56
C ASP A 23 -11.38 13.36 -19.66
N ARG A 24 -10.66 13.73 -18.59
CA ARG A 24 -9.89 14.98 -18.55
C ARG A 24 -8.39 14.73 -18.72
N PRO A 25 -7.67 15.69 -19.33
CA PRO A 25 -6.22 15.75 -19.20
C PRO A 25 -5.89 16.04 -17.73
N VAL A 26 -5.32 15.04 -17.05
CA VAL A 26 -4.86 15.14 -15.66
C VAL A 26 -3.35 15.15 -15.63
N THR A 27 -2.79 15.88 -14.67
CA THR A 27 -1.36 15.76 -14.35
C THR A 27 -1.09 14.48 -13.55
N ALA A 28 0.18 14.09 -13.48
CA ALA A 28 0.58 12.88 -12.77
C ALA A 28 0.22 12.95 -11.27
N ALA A 29 0.38 14.13 -10.67
CA ALA A 29 -0.04 14.43 -9.31
C ALA A 29 -1.56 14.29 -9.11
N GLN A 30 -2.36 14.83 -10.04
CA GLN A 30 -3.83 14.72 -9.98
C GLN A 30 -4.32 13.28 -10.11
N LEU A 31 -3.65 12.48 -10.95
CA LEU A 31 -3.96 11.06 -11.08
C LEU A 31 -3.67 10.30 -9.78
N CYS A 32 -2.51 10.54 -9.15
CA CYS A 32 -2.14 9.93 -7.87
C CYS A 32 -3.10 10.35 -6.74
N LEU A 33 -3.49 11.63 -6.72
CA LEU A 33 -4.47 12.15 -5.78
C LEU A 33 -5.84 11.47 -5.96
N GLY A 34 -6.33 11.37 -7.20
CA GLY A 34 -7.61 10.71 -7.48
C GLY A 34 -7.63 9.23 -7.11
N LEU A 35 -6.54 8.51 -7.39
CA LEU A 35 -6.38 7.11 -6.95
C LEU A 35 -6.38 7.02 -5.42
N SER A 36 -5.68 7.92 -4.73
CA SER A 36 -5.65 7.96 -3.27
C SER A 36 -7.03 8.29 -2.69
N MET A 37 -7.81 9.15 -3.34
CA MET A 37 -9.18 9.46 -2.91
C MET A 37 -10.12 8.27 -3.12
N LEU A 38 -10.00 7.60 -4.26
CA LEU A 38 -10.78 6.41 -4.57
C LEU A 38 -10.46 5.27 -3.60
N ALA A 39 -9.18 5.05 -3.28
CA ALA A 39 -8.76 4.13 -2.21
C ALA A 39 -9.37 4.50 -0.86
N LYS A 40 -9.32 5.77 -0.44
CA LYS A 40 -9.93 6.23 0.81
C LYS A 40 -11.44 6.01 0.85
N GLN A 41 -12.15 6.18 -0.27
CA GLN A 41 -13.59 5.92 -0.35
C GLN A 41 -13.88 4.42 -0.16
N VAL A 42 -13.14 3.55 -0.86
CA VAL A 42 -13.27 2.09 -0.72
C VAL A 42 -13.02 1.64 0.73
N GLN A 43 -11.99 2.18 1.39
CA GLN A 43 -11.68 1.84 2.78
C GLN A 43 -12.75 2.30 3.79
N ARG A 44 -13.67 3.19 3.40
CA ARG A 44 -14.81 3.60 4.24
C ARG A 44 -16.05 2.73 4.04
N CYS A 45 -16.07 1.87 3.01
CA CYS A 45 -17.20 0.98 2.76
C CYS A 45 -17.22 -0.20 3.75
N PRO A 46 -18.41 -0.78 4.03
CA PRO A 46 -18.52 -1.91 4.97
C PRO A 46 -17.74 -3.16 4.53
N ASP A 47 -17.59 -3.36 3.23
CA ASP A 47 -16.82 -4.46 2.62
C ASP A 47 -15.83 -3.91 1.58
N PRO A 48 -14.67 -3.39 2.02
CA PRO A 48 -13.69 -2.76 1.12
C PRO A 48 -13.20 -3.68 0.01
N GLU A 49 -13.13 -5.00 0.24
CA GLU A 49 -12.58 -5.95 -0.74
C GLU A 49 -13.53 -6.14 -1.93
N SER A 50 -14.83 -6.31 -1.66
CA SER A 50 -15.84 -6.39 -2.73
C SER A 50 -15.95 -5.09 -3.51
N TRP A 51 -15.87 -3.95 -2.83
CA TRP A 51 -15.89 -2.63 -3.48
C TRP A 51 -14.65 -2.39 -4.34
N ALA A 52 -13.46 -2.71 -3.83
CA ALA A 52 -12.22 -2.70 -4.60
C ALA A 52 -12.32 -3.55 -5.88
N ALA A 53 -12.80 -4.79 -5.75
CA ALA A 53 -12.97 -5.70 -6.87
C ALA A 53 -13.95 -5.14 -7.92
N SER A 54 -15.05 -4.53 -7.47
CA SER A 54 -16.02 -3.87 -8.35
C SER A 54 -15.39 -2.71 -9.13
N ILE A 55 -14.54 -1.89 -8.50
CA ILE A 55 -13.86 -0.78 -9.18
C ILE A 55 -12.84 -1.29 -10.19
N ILE A 56 -12.00 -2.28 -9.82
CA ILE A 56 -10.98 -2.83 -10.71
C ILE A 56 -11.61 -3.48 -11.95
N ALA A 57 -12.77 -4.13 -11.78
CA ALA A 57 -13.49 -4.75 -12.88
C ALA A 57 -14.04 -3.74 -13.90
N ARG A 58 -14.05 -2.44 -13.59
CA ARG A 58 -14.53 -1.41 -14.52
C ARG A 58 -13.51 -1.20 -15.64
N PRO A 59 -13.94 -1.25 -16.91
CA PRO A 59 -13.05 -1.07 -18.05
C PRO A 59 -12.39 0.31 -18.06
N ASP A 60 -13.07 1.33 -17.54
CA ASP A 60 -12.50 2.68 -17.41
C ASP A 60 -11.28 2.68 -16.47
N PHE A 61 -11.34 1.91 -15.39
CA PHE A 61 -10.22 1.80 -14.46
C PHE A 61 -9.10 0.96 -15.07
N SER A 62 -9.40 -0.25 -15.54
CA SER A 62 -8.40 -1.19 -16.02
C SER A 62 -7.74 -0.77 -17.34
N ASN A 63 -8.50 -0.22 -18.28
CA ASN A 63 -8.03 0.03 -19.65
C ASN A 63 -7.65 1.48 -19.90
N VAL A 64 -8.03 2.42 -19.01
CA VAL A 64 -7.70 3.83 -19.17
C VAL A 64 -6.84 4.33 -18.02
N ILE A 65 -7.32 4.24 -16.78
CA ILE A 65 -6.64 4.83 -15.62
C ILE A 65 -5.30 4.12 -15.33
N LEU A 66 -5.27 2.79 -15.32
CA LEU A 66 -4.03 2.03 -15.05
C LEU A 66 -2.94 2.22 -16.14
N PRO A 67 -3.24 2.16 -17.45
CA PRO A 67 -2.26 2.49 -18.48
C PRO A 67 -1.78 3.94 -18.41
N LYS A 68 -2.68 4.88 -18.13
CA LYS A 68 -2.33 6.30 -17.93
C LYS A 68 -1.34 6.45 -16.78
N LEU A 69 -1.61 5.81 -15.63
CA LEU A 69 -0.68 5.79 -14.50
C LEU A 69 0.69 5.24 -14.88
N THR A 70 0.72 4.11 -15.58
CA THR A 70 1.96 3.45 -15.99
C THR A 70 2.77 4.33 -16.94
N SER A 71 2.12 5.00 -17.90
CA SER A 71 2.80 5.95 -18.80
C SER A 71 3.38 7.18 -18.08
N MET A 72 2.75 7.60 -16.98
CA MET A 72 3.19 8.76 -16.20
C MET A 72 4.21 8.41 -15.12
N LEU A 73 4.36 7.13 -14.78
CA LEU A 73 5.20 6.62 -13.70
C LEU A 73 6.64 7.17 -13.73
N PRO A 74 7.35 7.24 -14.87
CA PRO A 74 8.73 7.75 -14.89
C PRO A 74 8.82 9.24 -14.50
N SER A 75 7.76 10.01 -14.72
CA SER A 75 7.69 11.44 -14.43
C SER A 75 7.27 11.80 -13.00
N LEU A 76 6.79 10.81 -12.24
CA LEU A 76 6.40 11.02 -10.85
C LEU A 76 7.62 11.27 -9.96
N ASP A 77 7.45 11.98 -8.85
CA ASP A 77 8.45 11.98 -7.79
C ASP A 77 8.29 10.73 -6.89
N SER A 78 9.29 10.45 -6.05
CA SER A 78 9.27 9.29 -5.16
C SER A 78 8.08 9.29 -4.18
N GLY A 79 7.57 10.47 -3.80
CA GLY A 79 6.41 10.60 -2.93
C GLY A 79 5.12 10.17 -3.62
N TYR A 80 4.89 10.62 -4.86
CA TYR A 80 3.74 10.22 -5.65
C TYR A 80 3.81 8.74 -6.07
N VAL A 81 4.99 8.21 -6.39
CA VAL A 81 5.15 6.76 -6.65
C VAL A 81 4.71 5.95 -5.44
N ARG A 82 5.14 6.35 -4.24
CA ARG A 82 4.75 5.71 -2.98
C ARG A 82 3.25 5.85 -2.71
N GLU A 83 2.65 7.01 -2.96
CA GLU A 83 1.20 7.23 -2.80
C GLU A 83 0.38 6.38 -3.76
N ALA A 84 0.72 6.40 -5.05
CA ALA A 84 0.04 5.59 -6.05
C ALA A 84 0.14 4.10 -5.72
N LEU A 85 1.32 3.61 -5.31
CA LEU A 85 1.49 2.22 -4.91
C LEU A 85 0.64 1.86 -3.68
N CYS A 86 0.54 2.74 -2.69
CA CYS A 86 -0.32 2.52 -1.53
C CYS A 86 -1.80 2.46 -1.95
N ALA A 87 -2.23 3.37 -2.82
CA ALA A 87 -3.58 3.37 -3.35
C ALA A 87 -3.89 2.07 -4.14
N LEU A 88 -2.95 1.59 -4.97
CA LEU A 88 -3.09 0.31 -5.67
C LEU A 88 -3.21 -0.87 -4.69
N ALA A 89 -2.48 -0.84 -3.58
CA ALA A 89 -2.55 -1.85 -2.53
C ALA A 89 -3.89 -1.81 -1.77
N ASP A 90 -4.37 -0.62 -1.39
CA ASP A 90 -5.70 -0.44 -0.79
C ASP A 90 -6.82 -0.90 -1.73
N LEU A 91 -6.63 -0.70 -3.03
CA LEU A 91 -7.55 -1.15 -4.07
C LEU A 91 -7.35 -2.60 -4.49
N ARG A 92 -6.34 -3.32 -3.99
CA ARG A 92 -6.06 -4.72 -4.36
C ARG A 92 -5.85 -4.92 -5.87
N VAL A 93 -5.17 -3.99 -6.53
CA VAL A 93 -4.86 -4.09 -7.97
C VAL A 93 -3.78 -5.14 -8.17
N HIS A 94 -4.13 -6.25 -8.83
CA HIS A 94 -3.20 -7.35 -9.12
C HIS A 94 -2.75 -7.39 -10.60
N ASP A 95 -2.84 -6.26 -11.29
CA ASP A 95 -2.35 -6.16 -12.68
C ASP A 95 -0.82 -6.31 -12.71
N TYR A 96 -0.35 -7.45 -13.22
CA TYR A 96 1.08 -7.79 -13.21
C TYR A 96 1.93 -6.79 -14.00
N HIS A 97 1.42 -6.21 -15.09
CA HIS A 97 2.16 -5.25 -15.89
C HIS A 97 2.37 -3.96 -15.11
N VAL A 98 1.29 -3.42 -14.53
CA VAL A 98 1.36 -2.21 -13.68
C VAL A 98 2.31 -2.45 -12.51
N LEU A 99 2.14 -3.57 -11.79
CA LEU A 99 2.96 -3.87 -10.61
C LEU A 99 4.44 -4.07 -10.95
N THR A 100 4.75 -4.66 -12.10
CA THR A 100 6.14 -4.81 -12.58
C THR A 100 6.78 -3.45 -12.83
N SER A 101 6.08 -2.54 -13.52
CA SER A 101 6.58 -1.17 -13.75
C SER A 101 6.85 -0.43 -12.44
N PHE A 102 5.95 -0.54 -11.45
CA PHE A 102 6.18 0.02 -10.11
C PHE A 102 7.39 -0.58 -9.40
N CYS A 103 7.59 -1.90 -9.52
CA CYS A 103 8.74 -2.58 -8.92
C CYS A 103 10.06 -2.11 -9.52
N GLU A 104 10.13 -1.97 -10.84
CA GLU A 104 11.31 -1.49 -11.56
C GLU A 104 11.64 -0.04 -11.19
N GLU A 105 10.62 0.84 -11.20
CA GLU A 105 10.78 2.24 -10.87
C GLU A 105 11.25 2.43 -9.42
N LEU A 106 10.63 1.72 -8.48
CA LEU A 106 11.03 1.78 -7.07
C LEU A 106 12.42 1.22 -6.85
N ALA A 107 12.80 0.12 -7.54
CA ALA A 107 14.14 -0.46 -7.40
C ALA A 107 15.25 0.54 -7.72
N GLY A 108 15.03 1.42 -8.71
CA GLY A 108 15.94 2.51 -9.06
C GLY A 108 15.97 3.65 -8.04
N ARG A 109 14.86 3.89 -7.33
CA ARG A 109 14.65 5.07 -6.46
C ARG A 109 14.72 4.79 -4.96
N LEU A 110 15.01 3.56 -4.54
CA LEU A 110 15.05 3.20 -3.11
C LEU A 110 15.93 4.10 -2.25
N HIS A 111 17.02 4.63 -2.81
CA HIS A 111 17.95 5.53 -2.12
C HIS A 111 17.35 6.93 -1.84
N ALA A 112 16.31 7.31 -2.58
CA ALA A 112 15.62 8.59 -2.45
C ALA A 112 14.39 8.53 -1.52
N LEU A 113 14.01 7.34 -1.05
CA LEU A 113 12.87 7.18 -0.14
C LEU A 113 13.29 7.44 1.30
N THR A 114 12.43 8.15 2.03
CA THR A 114 12.52 8.17 3.50
C THR A 114 12.20 6.78 4.06
N SER A 115 12.56 6.51 5.32
CA SER A 115 12.19 5.22 5.94
C SER A 115 10.70 5.03 6.12
N ALA A 116 9.97 6.11 6.39
CA ALA A 116 8.51 6.09 6.45
C ALA A 116 7.91 5.72 5.09
N ASP A 117 8.45 6.30 4.01
CA ASP A 117 8.00 5.99 2.64
C ASP A 117 8.37 4.56 2.23
N ALA A 118 9.60 4.12 2.52
CA ALA A 118 10.02 2.75 2.30
C ALA A 118 9.14 1.74 3.06
N SER A 119 8.74 2.07 4.30
CA SER A 119 7.84 1.23 5.11
C SER A 119 6.45 1.11 4.49
N ARG A 120 5.90 2.22 3.98
CA ARG A 120 4.63 2.21 3.23
C ARG A 120 4.72 1.42 1.93
N CYS A 121 5.81 1.58 1.17
CA CYS A 121 6.05 0.77 -0.02
C CYS A 121 6.19 -0.73 0.33
N LEU A 122 6.87 -1.07 1.44
CA LEU A 122 6.99 -2.45 1.87
C LEU A 122 5.64 -3.04 2.28
N TRP A 123 4.82 -2.28 3.02
CA TRP A 123 3.45 -2.68 3.33
C TRP A 123 2.66 -2.94 2.04
N ALA A 124 2.70 -2.03 1.08
CA ALA A 124 1.99 -2.18 -0.20
C ALA A 124 2.48 -3.42 -0.98
N PHE A 125 3.80 -3.68 -1.01
CA PHE A 125 4.35 -4.88 -1.62
C PHE A 125 3.83 -6.15 -0.94
N CYS A 126 3.75 -6.14 0.40
CA CYS A 126 3.22 -7.29 1.13
C CYS A 126 1.73 -7.51 0.84
N THR A 127 0.94 -6.43 0.85
CA THR A 127 -0.50 -6.42 0.57
C THR A 127 -0.82 -6.92 -0.85
N LEU A 128 0.07 -6.69 -1.81
CA LEU A 128 -0.04 -7.09 -3.21
C LEU A 128 0.68 -8.40 -3.55
N GLY A 129 1.28 -9.08 -2.57
CA GLY A 129 2.00 -10.35 -2.81
C GLY A 129 3.35 -10.22 -3.53
N LEU A 130 3.94 -9.03 -3.59
CA LEU A 130 5.17 -8.71 -4.31
C LEU A 130 6.45 -9.00 -3.49
N ALA A 131 6.41 -10.00 -2.61
CA ALA A 131 7.54 -10.34 -1.72
C ALA A 131 8.81 -10.81 -2.47
N GLN A 132 8.65 -11.26 -3.72
CA GLN A 132 9.76 -11.72 -4.56
C GLN A 132 10.37 -10.61 -5.42
N ALA A 133 9.80 -9.39 -5.39
CA ALA A 133 10.29 -8.29 -6.20
C ALA A 133 11.73 -7.91 -5.80
N PRO A 134 12.62 -7.55 -6.76
CA PRO A 134 14.02 -7.22 -6.47
C PRO A 134 14.22 -6.08 -5.46
N ALA A 135 13.26 -5.15 -5.37
CA ALA A 135 13.27 -4.05 -4.41
C ALA A 135 12.98 -4.50 -2.97
N TYR A 136 12.30 -5.64 -2.78
CA TYR A 136 11.81 -6.11 -1.48
C TYR A 136 12.93 -6.31 -0.43
N PRO A 137 14.02 -7.05 -0.71
CA PRO A 137 15.09 -7.25 0.29
C PRO A 137 15.81 -5.96 0.67
N ARG A 138 15.90 -5.00 -0.25
CA ARG A 138 16.54 -3.70 0.00
C ARG A 138 15.67 -2.82 0.89
N MET A 139 14.37 -2.72 0.62
CA MET A 139 13.41 -2.00 1.48
C MET A 139 13.40 -2.58 2.89
N MET A 140 13.33 -3.90 3.00
CA MET A 140 13.41 -4.59 4.29
C MET A 140 14.64 -4.20 5.09
N ARG A 141 15.83 -4.24 4.50
CA ARG A 141 17.08 -3.86 5.21
C ARG A 141 17.09 -2.39 5.63
N ALA A 142 16.48 -1.50 4.85
CA ALA A 142 16.39 -0.08 5.19
C ALA A 142 15.48 0.14 6.41
N ILE A 143 14.32 -0.52 6.42
CA ILE A 143 13.33 -0.47 7.50
C ILE A 143 13.88 -1.09 8.78
N ASP A 144 14.58 -2.21 8.66
CA ASP A 144 15.16 -2.95 9.77
C ASP A 144 16.09 -2.08 10.64
N LYS A 145 16.80 -1.13 10.01
CA LYS A 145 17.68 -0.16 10.68
C LYS A 145 16.92 0.96 11.38
N GLN A 146 15.71 1.28 10.93
CA GLN A 146 14.93 2.44 11.37
C GLN A 146 13.60 2.04 12.03
N LEU A 147 13.47 0.78 12.43
CA LEU A 147 12.25 0.22 13.01
C LEU A 147 11.75 1.02 14.23
N HIS A 148 12.68 1.52 15.05
CA HIS A 148 12.42 2.28 16.26
C HIS A 148 11.86 3.69 15.99
N THR A 149 11.96 4.20 14.76
CA THR A 149 11.43 5.52 14.38
C THR A 149 10.05 5.43 13.74
N LEU A 150 9.53 4.22 13.52
CA LEU A 150 8.25 4.03 12.84
C LEU A 150 7.08 4.19 13.81
N PRO A 151 5.97 4.79 13.36
CA PRO A 151 4.76 4.88 14.18
C PRO A 151 4.14 3.49 14.38
N ALA A 152 3.54 3.28 15.56
CA ALA A 152 2.96 1.99 15.94
C ALA A 152 1.91 1.48 14.95
N ASP A 153 1.05 2.35 14.42
CA ASP A 153 0.02 1.99 13.44
C ASP A 153 0.61 1.38 12.17
N LEU A 154 1.73 1.94 11.69
CA LEU A 154 2.41 1.43 10.49
C LEU A 154 3.06 0.07 10.75
N VAL A 155 3.67 -0.11 11.93
CA VAL A 155 4.22 -1.40 12.35
C VAL A 155 3.12 -2.47 12.43
N ALA A 156 1.98 -2.13 13.03
CA ALA A 156 0.81 -3.00 13.12
C ALA A 156 0.28 -3.39 11.73
N GLN A 157 0.14 -2.42 10.81
CA GLN A 157 -0.26 -2.66 9.43
C GLN A 157 0.71 -3.58 8.69
N MET A 158 2.01 -3.38 8.86
CA MET A 158 3.03 -4.24 8.25
C MET A 158 2.97 -5.67 8.77
N ILE A 159 2.78 -5.87 10.08
CA ILE A 159 2.60 -7.20 10.67
C ILE A 159 1.42 -7.92 10.00
N ARG A 160 0.28 -7.23 9.86
CA ARG A 160 -0.92 -7.79 9.22
C ARG A 160 -0.71 -8.10 7.74
N ALA A 161 0.08 -7.31 7.03
CA ALA A 161 0.39 -7.54 5.61
C ALA A 161 1.41 -8.68 5.39
N ILE A 162 2.37 -8.84 6.31
CA ILE A 162 3.46 -9.83 6.19
C ILE A 162 2.99 -11.25 6.52
N ILE A 163 2.14 -11.41 7.53
CA ILE A 163 1.71 -12.74 8.02
C ILE A 163 1.04 -13.60 6.93
N PRO A 164 0.14 -13.08 6.06
CA PRO A 164 -0.45 -13.84 4.97
C PRO A 164 0.56 -14.41 3.97
N LEU A 165 1.73 -13.78 3.81
CA LEU A 165 2.79 -14.23 2.91
C LEU A 165 3.50 -15.50 3.39
N GLY A 166 3.27 -15.92 4.64
CA GLY A 166 3.79 -17.17 5.18
C GLY A 166 5.32 -17.22 5.25
N ARG A 167 5.90 -18.36 4.85
CA ARG A 167 7.32 -18.69 5.02
C ARG A 167 8.27 -18.02 4.01
N ALA A 168 7.86 -16.97 3.30
CA ALA A 168 8.82 -16.19 2.52
C ALA A 168 9.99 -15.79 3.45
N ALA A 169 11.19 -16.30 3.18
CA ALA A 169 12.30 -16.31 4.14
C ALA A 169 12.68 -14.90 4.63
N ALA A 170 12.40 -13.89 3.81
CA ALA A 170 12.56 -12.49 4.12
C ALA A 170 11.51 -12.02 5.16
N CYS A 171 10.22 -12.26 4.92
CA CYS A 171 9.11 -12.00 5.85
C CYS A 171 9.32 -12.61 7.24
N ALA A 172 9.79 -13.87 7.28
CA ALA A 172 9.99 -14.63 8.52
C ALA A 172 11.02 -13.99 9.47
N ARG A 173 12.00 -13.26 8.94
CA ARG A 173 13.04 -12.60 9.77
C ARG A 173 12.61 -11.24 10.30
N LEU A 174 11.78 -10.52 9.55
CA LEU A 174 11.32 -9.18 9.92
C LEU A 174 10.16 -9.24 10.92
N LEU A 175 9.31 -10.27 10.84
CA LEU A 175 8.13 -10.39 11.69
C LEU A 175 8.45 -10.35 13.21
N PRO A 176 9.41 -11.13 13.75
CA PRO A 176 9.73 -11.05 15.19
C PRO A 176 10.18 -9.67 15.62
N ARG A 177 10.92 -8.96 14.74
CA ARG A 177 11.42 -7.62 15.02
C ARG A 177 10.31 -6.58 15.01
N LEU A 178 9.37 -6.68 14.06
CA LEU A 178 8.19 -5.82 14.03
C LEU A 178 7.33 -6.01 15.28
N VAL A 179 7.14 -7.26 15.74
CA VAL A 179 6.39 -7.55 16.97
C VAL A 179 7.09 -6.96 18.20
N ASP A 180 8.41 -7.10 18.30
CA ASP A 180 9.22 -6.49 19.37
C ASP A 180 9.15 -4.95 19.34
N ALA A 181 9.24 -4.35 18.15
CA ALA A 181 9.08 -2.90 17.98
C ALA A 181 7.68 -2.43 18.41
N LEU A 182 6.63 -3.16 18.01
CA LEU A 182 5.25 -2.85 18.41
C LEU A 182 5.08 -2.90 19.93
N ALA A 183 5.65 -3.92 20.58
CA ALA A 183 5.59 -4.07 22.03
C ALA A 183 6.33 -2.94 22.78
N LYS A 184 7.36 -2.35 22.15
CA LYS A 184 8.14 -1.24 22.70
C LYS A 184 7.58 0.14 22.32
N CYS A 185 6.61 0.23 21.43
CA CYS A 185 5.99 1.50 21.06
C CYS A 185 5.28 2.12 22.26
N ALA A 186 5.68 3.36 22.61
CA ALA A 186 5.07 4.12 23.69
C ALA A 186 3.70 4.71 23.33
N THR A 187 3.40 4.85 22.03
CA THR A 187 2.13 5.40 21.54
C THR A 187 1.03 4.35 21.59
N PRO A 188 -0.11 4.63 22.25
CA PRO A 188 -1.20 3.67 22.35
C PRO A 188 -1.87 3.50 20.98
N LEU A 189 -1.92 2.26 20.52
CA LEU A 189 -2.78 1.83 19.41
C LEU A 189 -4.24 1.84 19.87
N SER A 190 -5.17 2.04 18.95
CA SER A 190 -6.59 1.81 19.24
C SER A 190 -6.83 0.32 19.58
N PHE A 191 -7.86 0.04 20.38
CA PHE A 191 -8.23 -1.34 20.70
C PHE A 191 -8.52 -2.17 19.45
N ALA A 192 -9.15 -1.55 18.44
CA ALA A 192 -9.43 -2.20 17.17
C ALA A 192 -8.14 -2.61 16.42
N GLU A 193 -7.16 -1.71 16.36
CA GLU A 193 -5.85 -1.96 15.73
C GLU A 193 -5.08 -3.08 16.44
N LEU A 194 -5.06 -3.06 17.79
CA LEU A 194 -4.45 -4.12 18.59
C LEU A 194 -5.14 -5.47 18.36
N LEU A 195 -6.46 -5.50 18.45
CA LEU A 195 -7.25 -6.72 18.30
C LEU A 195 -7.09 -7.33 16.90
N ASN A 196 -7.11 -6.51 15.86
CA ASN A 196 -6.91 -6.97 14.49
C ASN A 196 -5.49 -7.53 14.28
N THR A 197 -4.48 -6.88 14.84
CA THR A 197 -3.09 -7.35 14.76
C THR A 197 -2.90 -8.68 15.51
N ALA A 198 -3.42 -8.76 16.74
CA ALA A 198 -3.37 -9.97 17.57
C ALA A 198 -4.09 -11.15 16.91
N ARG A 199 -5.28 -10.93 16.32
CA ARG A 199 -6.02 -11.98 15.60
C ARG A 199 -5.20 -12.59 14.47
N VAL A 200 -4.49 -11.77 13.69
CA VAL A 200 -3.69 -12.24 12.56
C VAL A 200 -2.47 -13.03 13.07
N LEU A 201 -1.81 -12.57 14.14
CA LEU A 201 -0.71 -13.30 14.80
C LEU A 201 -1.17 -14.67 15.30
N CYS A 202 -2.27 -14.73 16.05
CA CYS A 202 -2.78 -15.97 16.64
C CYS A 202 -3.29 -16.98 15.61
N ARG A 203 -3.80 -16.54 14.44
CA ARG A 203 -4.26 -17.45 13.38
C ARG A 203 -3.14 -18.20 12.67
N ARG A 204 -1.89 -17.73 12.75
CA ARG A 204 -0.75 -18.29 11.99
C ARG A 204 0.41 -18.78 12.86
N MET A 205 0.42 -18.43 14.15
CA MET A 205 1.22 -19.13 15.14
C MET A 205 0.38 -20.29 15.68
N PRO A 206 0.66 -21.57 15.36
CA PRO A 206 0.18 -22.63 16.22
C PRO A 206 0.73 -22.28 17.61
N LEU A 207 -0.17 -22.09 18.57
CA LEU A 207 0.22 -22.10 19.99
C LEU A 207 1.07 -23.35 20.13
N ALA A 208 2.35 -23.18 20.43
CA ALA A 208 3.23 -24.31 20.67
C ALA A 208 2.53 -25.16 21.74
N GLU A 209 2.10 -26.36 21.36
CA GLU A 209 1.66 -27.33 22.34
C GLU A 209 2.81 -27.50 23.34
N PRO A 210 2.54 -27.40 24.66
CA PRO A 210 3.58 -27.67 25.63
C PRO A 210 4.02 -29.12 25.46
N LEU A 211 5.31 -29.31 25.17
CA LEU A 211 6.01 -30.60 25.21
C LEU A 211 5.89 -31.22 26.61
#